data_AF-A0A3M6VWW1-F1
#
_entry.id   AF-A0A3M6VWW1-F1
#
_cell.length_a   1.000
_cell.length_b   1.000
_cell.length_c   1.000
_cell.angle_alpha   90.00
_cell.angle_beta   90.00
_cell.angle_gamma   90.00
#
_symmetry.space_group_name_H-M   'P 1'
#
loop_
_entity.id
_entity.type
_entity.pdbx_description
1 polymer ?
#
loop_
_entity_poly.entity_id
_entity_poly.type
_entity_poly.pdbx_seq_one_letter_code
_entity_poly.pdbx_strand_id
1 'polypeptide(L)'
;MLPPNPLTNSVIALSDVRCNIVATRKIAGHTDYAIRVQTDRYGGEDLVYRRFSAFLQLQQLVRLRLQEDGMCCGGDKNCLLASCLERVFVDTDFPVMQGRLLGKNSKSVVRERVLFLNAFLLELEEALCKCPPVVMTCCEKQGCKITKLLKSFYGCLVVAPGNDSI
;
A
#
# COMPACT_ATOMS: atom_id res chain seq x y z
N MET A 1 3.74 -35.08 -11.62
CA MET A 1 3.02 -33.97 -10.97
C MET A 1 3.96 -33.36 -9.94
N LEU A 2 4.37 -32.11 -10.16
CA LEU A 2 5.23 -31.39 -9.21
C LEU A 2 4.41 -31.02 -7.97
N PRO A 3 4.96 -31.13 -6.75
CA PRO A 3 4.27 -30.70 -5.55
C PRO A 3 4.04 -29.17 -5.62
N PRO A 4 2.95 -28.65 -5.02
CA PRO A 4 2.81 -27.21 -4.85
C PRO A 4 3.98 -26.73 -4.00
N ASN A 5 4.72 -25.73 -4.49
CA ASN A 5 5.75 -25.06 -3.72
C ASN A 5 5.16 -24.65 -2.37
N PRO A 6 5.79 -24.98 -1.23
CA PRO A 6 5.40 -24.38 0.02
C PRO A 6 5.63 -22.89 -0.15
N LEU A 7 4.58 -22.08 0.00
CA LEU A 7 4.69 -20.64 0.20
C LEU A 7 5.67 -20.45 1.35
N THR A 8 6.93 -20.18 1.03
CA THR A 8 7.91 -19.80 2.02
C THR A 8 7.33 -18.60 2.73
N ASN A 9 7.11 -18.75 4.03
CA ASN A 9 6.75 -17.70 4.99
C ASN A 9 7.90 -16.66 5.08
N SER A 10 8.41 -16.18 3.95
CA SER A 10 9.31 -15.03 3.92
C SER A 10 8.47 -13.81 4.22
N VAL A 11 8.76 -13.16 5.34
CA VAL A 11 8.22 -11.84 5.65
C VAL A 11 8.63 -10.91 4.50
N ILE A 12 7.69 -10.59 3.62
CA ILE A 12 7.92 -9.67 2.49
C ILE A 12 8.29 -8.31 3.09
N ALA A 13 9.49 -7.83 2.79
CA ALA A 13 9.91 -6.50 3.20
C ALA A 13 9.21 -5.45 2.32
N LEU A 14 8.68 -4.38 2.93
CA LEU A 14 7.99 -3.34 2.18
C LEU A 14 8.86 -2.64 1.13
N SER A 15 10.17 -2.57 1.36
CA SER A 15 11.13 -2.00 0.40
C SER A 15 11.31 -2.84 -0.87
N ASP A 16 10.89 -4.11 -0.84
CA ASP A 16 10.98 -5.03 -1.98
C ASP A 16 9.68 -5.08 -2.80
N VAL A 17 8.61 -4.43 -2.32
CA VAL A 17 7.33 -4.40 -3.04
C VAL A 17 7.44 -3.48 -4.25
N ARG A 18 7.16 -4.02 -5.44
CA ARG A 18 6.98 -3.25 -6.67
C ARG A 18 5.53 -3.32 -7.11
N CYS A 19 4.97 -2.21 -7.58
CA CYS A 19 3.56 -2.22 -7.94
C CYS A 19 3.13 -1.21 -8.98
N ASN A 20 2.12 -1.59 -9.77
CA ASN A 20 1.46 -0.72 -10.73
C ASN A 20 0.02 -1.15 -10.99
N ILE A 21 -0.81 -0.20 -11.42
CA ILE A 21 -2.15 -0.44 -11.93
C ILE A 21 -2.05 -0.96 -13.37
N VAL A 22 -2.48 -2.20 -13.59
CA VAL A 22 -2.41 -2.88 -14.90
C VAL A 22 -3.76 -3.04 -15.59
N ALA A 23 -4.85 -2.98 -14.82
CA ALA A 23 -6.20 -3.10 -15.36
C ALA A 23 -7.23 -2.38 -14.47
N THR A 24 -8.43 -2.24 -15.00
CA THR A 24 -9.61 -1.82 -14.23
C THR A 24 -10.76 -2.76 -14.51
N ARG A 25 -11.66 -2.94 -13.53
CA ARG A 25 -12.89 -3.71 -13.70
C ARG A 25 -14.05 -3.00 -13.02
N LYS A 26 -15.27 -3.22 -13.52
CA LYS A 26 -16.48 -2.73 -12.87
C LYS A 26 -17.14 -3.84 -12.07
N ILE A 27 -17.33 -3.62 -10.77
CA ILE A 27 -18.03 -4.54 -9.86
C ILE A 27 -19.06 -3.76 -9.05
N ALA A 28 -20.32 -4.21 -9.08
CA ALA A 28 -21.42 -3.62 -8.31
C ALA A 28 -21.53 -2.09 -8.45
N GLY A 29 -21.35 -1.55 -9.68
CA GLY A 29 -21.40 -0.11 -9.95
C GLY A 29 -20.14 0.69 -9.55
N HIS A 30 -19.13 0.03 -8.99
CA HIS A 30 -17.84 0.63 -8.63
C HIS A 30 -16.75 0.25 -9.63
N THR A 31 -15.72 1.09 -9.73
CA THR A 31 -14.50 0.78 -10.48
C THR A 31 -13.43 0.30 -9.50
N ASP A 32 -12.99 -0.94 -9.69
CA ASP A 32 -11.80 -1.50 -9.05
C ASP A 32 -10.59 -1.32 -9.98
N TYR A 33 -9.45 -1.00 -9.38
CA TYR A 33 -8.15 -0.90 -10.03
C TYR A 33 -7.34 -2.14 -9.63
N ALA A 34 -6.85 -2.88 -10.62
CA ALA A 34 -6.03 -4.06 -10.42
C ALA A 34 -4.58 -3.63 -10.25
N ILE A 35 -4.08 -3.71 -9.02
CA ILE A 35 -2.68 -3.49 -8.66
C ILE A 35 -1.96 -4.81 -8.89
N ARG A 36 -1.01 -4.85 -9.80
CA ARG A 36 0.01 -5.91 -9.84
C ARG A 36 1.01 -5.61 -8.74
N VAL A 37 1.24 -6.58 -7.87
CA VAL A 37 2.16 -6.49 -6.73
C VAL A 37 3.21 -7.58 -6.92
N GLN A 38 4.46 -7.19 -7.10
CA GLN A 38 5.62 -8.07 -7.12
C GLN A 38 6.28 -8.01 -5.75
N THR A 39 6.46 -9.17 -5.11
CA THR A 39 6.94 -9.26 -3.72
C THR A 39 8.22 -10.08 -3.55
N ASP A 40 8.66 -10.74 -4.61
CA ASP A 40 9.92 -11.48 -4.65
C ASP A 40 10.78 -11.07 -5.85
N ARG A 41 12.06 -11.42 -5.79
CA ARG A 41 13.01 -11.21 -6.90
C ARG A 41 12.84 -12.23 -8.03
N TYR A 42 11.97 -13.22 -7.85
CA TYR A 42 11.79 -14.36 -8.75
C TYR A 42 10.56 -14.22 -9.65
N GLY A 43 9.81 -13.11 -9.54
CA GLY A 43 8.70 -12.76 -10.42
C GLY A 43 7.33 -13.24 -9.94
N GLY A 44 7.17 -13.59 -8.66
CA GLY A 44 5.87 -13.82 -8.04
C GLY A 44 5.02 -12.54 -8.10
N GLU A 45 3.99 -12.57 -8.94
CA GLU A 45 3.05 -11.47 -9.16
C GLU A 45 1.67 -11.83 -8.62
N ASP A 46 1.14 -10.99 -7.72
CA ASP A 46 -0.24 -11.05 -7.27
C ASP A 46 -1.05 -9.87 -7.83
N LEU A 47 -2.34 -10.10 -8.05
CA LEU A 47 -3.29 -9.04 -8.39
C LEU A 47 -4.15 -8.68 -7.19
N VAL A 48 -4.00 -7.45 -6.71
CA VAL A 48 -4.81 -6.89 -5.63
C VAL A 48 -5.75 -5.84 -6.18
N TYR A 49 -7.04 -6.03 -5.93
CA TYR A 49 -8.07 -5.10 -6.40
C TYR A 49 -8.42 -4.10 -5.31
N ARG A 50 -8.33 -2.81 -5.65
CA ARG A 50 -8.68 -1.70 -4.75
C ARG A 50 -9.54 -0.69 -5.48
N ARG A 51 -10.56 -0.15 -4.80
CA ARG A 51 -11.33 0.99 -5.30
C ARG A 51 -10.52 2.27 -5.11
N PHE A 52 -10.85 3.32 -5.86
CA PHE A 52 -10.24 4.64 -5.65
C PHE A 52 -10.38 5.13 -4.19
N SER A 53 -11.52 4.85 -3.56
CA SER A 53 -11.76 5.19 -2.15
C SER A 53 -10.80 4.51 -1.16
N ALA A 54 -10.26 3.33 -1.50
CA ALA A 54 -9.29 2.65 -0.66
C ALA A 54 -7.93 3.38 -0.63
N PHE A 55 -7.54 4.03 -1.74
CA PHE A 55 -6.34 4.88 -1.76
C PHE A 55 -6.55 6.15 -0.94
N LEU A 56 -7.73 6.77 -1.01
CA LEU A 56 -8.09 7.91 -0.15
C LEU A 56 -8.04 7.54 1.33
N GLN A 57 -8.62 6.38 1.68
CA GLN A 57 -8.59 5.87 3.05
C GLN A 57 -7.15 5.56 3.51
N LEU A 58 -6.34 4.95 2.64
CA LEU A 58 -4.92 4.72 2.92
C LEU A 58 -4.21 6.04 3.23
N GLN A 59 -4.41 7.06 2.40
CA GLN A 59 -3.81 8.36 2.60
C GLN A 59 -4.23 8.99 3.93
N GLN A 60 -5.54 9.02 4.21
CA GLN A 60 -6.06 9.59 5.46
C GLN A 60 -5.50 8.88 6.70
N LEU A 61 -5.47 7.55 6.68
CA LEU A 61 -4.96 6.76 7.79
C LEU A 61 -3.45 6.94 7.98
N VAL A 62 -2.66 6.99 6.89
CA VAL A 62 -1.22 7.24 7.00
C VAL A 62 -0.97 8.66 7.51
N ARG A 63 -1.62 9.69 6.95
CA ARG A 63 -1.49 11.09 7.41
C ARG A 63 -1.80 11.23 8.90
N LEU A 64 -2.92 10.65 9.35
CA LEU A 64 -3.28 10.65 10.76
C LEU A 64 -2.16 10.03 11.61
N ARG A 65 -1.59 8.90 11.18
CA ARG A 65 -0.54 8.19 11.91
C ARG A 65 0.83 8.86 11.86
N LEU A 66 1.06 9.75 10.91
CA LEU A 66 2.23 10.61 10.86
C LEU A 66 2.10 11.81 11.81
N GLN A 67 0.86 12.23 12.09
CA GLN A 67 0.55 13.38 12.97
C GLN A 67 0.23 12.99 14.42
N GLU A 68 -0.11 11.72 14.68
CA GLU A 68 -0.34 11.22 16.04
C GLU A 68 0.96 11.30 16.87
N ASP A 69 1.01 12.23 17.83
CA ASP A 69 2.03 12.27 18.87
C ASP A 69 1.85 11.07 19.81
N GLY A 70 2.74 10.08 19.71
CA GLY A 70 2.70 8.89 20.56
C GLY A 70 3.17 7.60 19.88
N MET A 71 3.30 6.54 20.70
CA MET A 71 3.99 5.29 20.37
C MET A 71 3.50 4.63 19.07
N CYS A 72 4.25 4.84 17.99
CA CYS A 72 4.19 4.01 16.79
C CYS A 72 5.29 2.93 16.85
N CYS A 73 6.44 3.19 16.23
CA CYS A 73 7.63 2.31 16.23
C CYS A 73 8.92 3.07 16.57
N GLY A 74 8.80 4.30 17.07
CA GLY A 74 9.92 5.13 17.52
C GLY A 74 10.09 5.16 19.04
N GLY A 75 9.32 4.37 19.80
CA GLY A 75 9.17 4.53 21.25
C GLY A 75 8.41 5.81 21.59
N ASP A 76 9.01 6.68 22.43
CA ASP A 76 8.49 8.02 22.80
C ASP A 76 8.54 9.05 21.66
N LYS A 77 8.76 8.61 20.41
CA LYS A 77 8.92 9.45 19.23
C LYS A 77 7.94 9.04 18.13
N ASN A 78 7.70 9.97 17.20
CA ASN A 78 6.91 9.75 15.98
C ASN A 78 7.42 8.55 15.16
N CYS A 79 6.57 8.06 14.25
CA CYS A 79 6.92 6.92 13.39
C CYS A 79 8.26 7.14 12.67
N LEU A 80 9.16 6.16 12.71
CA LEU A 80 10.47 6.27 12.04
C LEU A 80 10.35 6.38 10.50
N LEU A 81 9.20 6.03 9.93
CA LEU A 81 8.91 6.18 8.50
C LEU A 81 8.43 7.59 8.13
N ALA A 82 8.23 8.49 9.09
CA ALA A 82 7.68 9.82 8.81
C ALA A 82 8.53 10.60 7.81
N SER A 83 9.84 10.64 8.02
CA SER A 83 10.78 11.32 7.11
C SER A 83 10.78 10.77 5.68
N CYS A 84 10.35 9.51 5.49
CA CYS A 84 10.28 8.87 4.17
C CYS A 84 8.92 9.08 3.51
N LEU A 85 7.83 9.05 4.30
CA LEU A 85 6.47 8.94 3.80
C LEU A 85 5.68 10.24 3.84
N GLU A 86 6.13 11.25 4.60
CA GLU A 86 5.43 12.53 4.70
C GLU A 86 5.19 13.15 3.34
N ARG A 87 6.21 13.30 2.49
CA ARG A 87 6.02 13.90 1.16
C ARG A 87 5.00 13.14 0.31
N VAL A 88 5.08 11.81 0.31
CA VAL A 88 4.18 10.96 -0.47
C VAL A 88 2.72 11.10 -0.01
N PHE A 89 2.47 11.16 1.30
CA PHE A 89 1.10 11.13 1.82
C PHE A 89 0.53 12.49 2.19
N VAL A 90 1.37 13.46 2.57
CA VAL A 90 0.98 14.82 2.97
C VAL A 90 0.91 15.75 1.77
N ASP A 91 1.90 15.70 0.87
CA ASP A 91 2.01 16.63 -0.26
C ASP A 91 1.21 16.16 -1.49
N THR A 92 0.83 14.87 -1.54
CA THR A 92 -0.03 14.37 -2.63
C THR A 92 -1.47 14.85 -2.44
N ASP A 93 -1.95 15.70 -3.34
CA ASP A 93 -3.36 16.04 -3.42
C ASP A 93 -4.12 15.05 -4.29
N PHE A 94 -4.85 14.13 -3.65
CA PHE A 94 -5.74 13.23 -4.39
C PHE A 94 -6.84 14.05 -5.06
N PRO A 95 -7.03 13.90 -6.38
CA PRO A 95 -7.93 14.79 -7.10
C PRO A 95 -9.36 14.57 -6.62
N VAL A 96 -10.07 15.68 -6.37
CA VAL A 96 -11.49 15.70 -5.98
C VAL A 96 -12.35 15.35 -7.21
N MET A 97 -12.16 14.16 -7.76
CA MET A 97 -12.93 13.62 -8.89
C MET A 97 -14.28 13.06 -8.43
N GLN A 98 -14.80 13.57 -7.30
CA GLN A 98 -16.09 13.23 -6.69
C GLN A 98 -17.08 14.42 -6.72
N GLY A 99 -16.79 15.49 -7.48
CA GLY A 99 -17.71 16.60 -7.69
C GLY A 99 -19.01 16.15 -8.39
N ARG A 100 -20.15 16.67 -7.93
CA ARG A 100 -21.53 16.25 -8.29
C ARG A 100 -21.91 16.38 -9.78
N LEU A 101 -21.03 16.83 -10.68
CA LEU A 101 -21.40 17.27 -12.02
C LEU A 101 -20.60 16.65 -13.18
N LEU A 102 -19.59 15.81 -12.95
CA LEU A 102 -18.89 15.09 -14.04
C LEU A 102 -18.74 13.61 -13.69
N GLY A 103 -19.12 12.74 -14.62
CA GLY A 103 -19.49 11.34 -14.41
C GLY A 103 -18.56 10.56 -13.50
N LYS A 104 -19.10 10.13 -12.34
CA LYS A 104 -18.40 9.51 -11.19
C LYS A 104 -17.41 8.37 -11.54
N ASN A 105 -17.54 7.74 -12.71
CA ASN A 105 -16.62 6.73 -13.28
C ASN A 105 -16.67 6.71 -14.84
N SER A 106 -16.66 7.87 -15.50
CA SER A 106 -16.53 7.91 -16.96
C SER A 106 -15.19 7.30 -17.42
N LYS A 107 -15.07 6.91 -18.69
CA LYS A 107 -13.81 6.35 -19.23
C LYS A 107 -12.63 7.31 -19.09
N SER A 108 -12.87 8.62 -19.31
CA SER A 108 -11.83 9.65 -19.14
C SER A 108 -11.37 9.77 -17.69
N VAL A 109 -12.32 9.86 -16.75
CA VAL A 109 -12.04 9.94 -15.31
C VAL A 109 -11.28 8.70 -14.83
N VAL A 110 -11.68 7.50 -15.29
CA VAL A 110 -10.95 6.26 -14.94
C VAL A 110 -9.54 6.29 -15.50
N ARG A 111 -9.33 6.74 -16.74
CA ARG A 111 -8.00 6.86 -17.33
C ARG A 111 -7.11 7.84 -16.56
N GLU A 112 -7.62 9.01 -16.21
CA GLU A 112 -6.89 10.01 -15.41
C GLU A 112 -6.53 9.45 -14.03
N ARG A 113 -7.47 8.75 -13.37
CA ARG A 113 -7.19 8.07 -12.11
C ARG A 113 -6.12 7.00 -12.25
N VAL A 114 -6.10 6.20 -13.32
CA VAL A 114 -5.01 5.21 -13.53
C VAL A 114 -3.65 5.90 -13.62
N LEU A 115 -3.54 7.01 -14.36
CA LEU A 115 -2.28 7.76 -14.46
C LEU A 115 -1.84 8.31 -13.10
N PHE A 116 -2.76 8.97 -12.39
CA PHE A 116 -2.51 9.51 -11.06
C PHE A 116 -2.10 8.41 -10.06
N LEU A 117 -2.84 7.30 -10.01
CA LEU A 117 -2.57 6.20 -9.10
C LEU A 117 -1.22 5.53 -9.39
N ASN A 118 -0.84 5.39 -10.66
CA ASN A 118 0.48 4.87 -11.01
C ASN A 118 1.62 5.82 -10.60
N ALA A 119 1.45 7.12 -10.77
CA ALA A 119 2.43 8.11 -10.30
C ALA A 119 2.57 8.06 -8.77
N PHE A 120 1.44 8.04 -8.04
CA PHE A 120 1.44 7.90 -6.58
C PHE A 120 2.12 6.60 -6.10
N LEU A 121 1.81 5.46 -6.75
CA LEU A 121 2.44 4.18 -6.40
C LEU A 121 3.95 4.17 -6.67
N LEU A 122 4.39 4.82 -7.74
CA LEU A 122 5.82 4.97 -8.06
C LEU A 122 6.53 5.83 -7.02
N GLU A 123 5.96 6.97 -6.63
CA GLU A 123 6.54 7.83 -5.57
C GLU A 123 6.61 7.10 -4.23
N LEU A 124 5.57 6.34 -3.88
CA LEU A 124 5.55 5.51 -2.68
C LEU A 124 6.62 4.42 -2.72
N GLU A 125 6.75 3.72 -3.84
CA GLU A 125 7.78 2.71 -4.07
C GLU A 125 9.19 3.31 -3.92
N GLU A 126 9.44 4.47 -4.52
CA GLU A 126 10.73 5.16 -4.38
C GLU A 126 11.02 5.57 -2.94
N ALA A 127 10.03 6.11 -2.24
CA ALA A 127 10.17 6.50 -0.83
C ALA A 127 10.49 5.30 0.07
N LEU A 128 9.82 4.16 -0.15
CA LEU A 128 10.09 2.92 0.57
C LEU A 128 11.48 2.36 0.23
N CYS A 129 11.90 2.44 -1.03
CA CYS A 129 13.22 1.99 -1.48
C CYS A 129 14.37 2.86 -0.95
N LYS A 130 14.14 4.16 -0.75
CA LYS A 130 15.10 5.11 -0.17
C LYS A 130 15.18 5.05 1.36
N CYS A 131 14.21 4.39 2.02
CA CYS A 131 14.21 4.21 3.46
C CYS A 131 15.44 3.37 3.89
N PRO A 132 16.24 3.80 4.89
CA PRO A 132 17.37 3.03 5.37
C PRO A 132 16.95 1.61 5.78
N PRO A 133 17.66 0.54 5.35
CA PRO A 133 17.27 -0.84 5.64
C PRO A 133 17.10 -1.14 7.14
N VAL A 134 17.93 -0.52 7.98
CA VAL A 134 17.86 -0.64 9.45
C VAL A 134 16.54 -0.06 9.99
N VAL A 135 16.09 1.08 9.45
CA VAL A 135 14.81 1.71 9.83
C VAL A 135 13.64 0.84 9.39
N MET A 136 13.63 0.39 8.12
CA MET A 136 12.56 -0.48 7.61
C MET A 136 12.44 -1.76 8.44
N THR A 137 13.56 -2.46 8.67
CA THR A 137 13.60 -3.69 9.47
C THR A 137 13.11 -3.46 10.90
N CYS A 138 13.50 -2.33 11.51
CA CYS A 138 13.04 -1.95 12.85
C CYS A 138 11.51 -1.76 12.87
N CYS A 139 10.97 -0.97 11.94
CA CYS A 139 9.53 -0.72 11.83
C CYS A 139 8.73 -2.01 11.62
N GLU A 140 9.22 -2.92 10.79
CA GLU A 140 8.55 -4.20 10.53
C GLU A 140 8.60 -5.13 11.75
N LYS A 141 9.76 -5.26 12.41
CA LYS A 141 9.91 -6.08 13.62
C LYS A 141 9.07 -5.57 14.79
N GLN A 142 8.97 -4.26 14.97
CA GLN A 142 8.16 -3.65 16.03
C GLN A 142 6.66 -3.60 15.68
N GLY A 143 6.25 -4.10 14.52
CA GLY A 143 4.85 -4.13 14.13
C GLY A 143 4.24 -2.74 13.91
N CYS A 144 5.03 -1.81 13.35
CA CYS A 144 4.63 -0.46 12.99
C CYS A 144 3.24 -0.45 12.32
N LYS A 145 2.36 0.44 12.77
CA LYS A 145 1.00 0.52 12.26
C LYS A 145 0.97 0.89 10.77
N ILE A 146 1.88 1.76 10.33
CA ILE A 146 2.00 2.16 8.92
C ILE A 146 2.49 0.98 8.07
N THR A 147 3.48 0.21 8.53
CA THR A 147 3.95 -0.96 7.77
C THR A 147 2.85 -2.00 7.62
N LYS A 148 2.09 -2.29 8.69
CA LYS A 148 0.92 -3.18 8.64
C LYS A 148 -0.15 -2.69 7.68
N LEU A 149 -0.44 -1.39 7.69
CA LEU A 149 -1.43 -0.78 6.80
C LEU A 149 -1.01 -0.91 5.33
N LEU A 150 0.25 -0.63 5.00
CA LEU A 150 0.79 -0.78 3.65
C LEU A 150 0.78 -2.24 3.19
N LYS A 151 1.25 -3.18 4.03
CA LYS A 151 1.23 -4.62 3.70
C LYS A 151 -0.20 -5.12 3.47
N SER A 152 -1.15 -4.70 4.29
CA SER A 152 -2.58 -5.01 4.09
C SER A 152 -3.11 -4.41 2.78
N PHE A 153 -2.74 -3.17 2.47
CA PHE A 153 -3.14 -2.52 1.23
C PHE A 153 -2.64 -3.30 0.00
N TYR A 154 -1.40 -3.77 0.02
CA TYR A 154 -0.77 -4.61 -1.01
C TYR A 154 -1.11 -6.10 -0.93
N GLY A 155 -1.95 -6.53 0.01
CA GLY A 155 -2.32 -7.95 0.15
C GLY A 155 -1.19 -8.87 0.62
N CYS A 156 -0.06 -8.34 1.08
CA CYS A 156 1.11 -9.10 1.54
C CYS A 156 1.25 -9.14 3.07
N LEU A 157 0.15 -8.88 3.79
CA LEU A 157 0.14 -8.99 5.25
C LEU A 157 0.21 -10.46 5.64
N VAL A 158 1.38 -10.92 6.08
CA VAL A 158 1.54 -12.23 6.71
C VAL A 158 0.84 -12.18 8.06
N VAL A 159 -0.32 -12.83 8.16
CA VAL A 159 -0.91 -13.17 9.46
C VAL A 159 -0.01 -14.27 10.02
N ALA A 160 0.70 -13.98 11.12
CA ALA A 160 1.43 -15.03 11.81
C ALA A 160 0.44 -16.18 12.09
N PRO A 161 0.80 -17.45 11.84
CA PRO A 161 -0.06 -18.57 12.21
C PRO A 161 -0.07 -18.63 13.74
N GLY A 162 -1.02 -17.91 14.34
CA GLY A 162 -1.21 -17.82 15.78
C GLY A 162 -2.42 -18.64 16.17
N ASN A 163 -2.16 -19.86 16.65
CA ASN A 163 -3.03 -20.67 17.51
C ASN A 163 -4.53 -20.67 17.18
N ASP A 164 -4.91 -21.39 16.11
CA ASP A 164 -6.19 -22.10 16.12
C ASP A 164 -6.04 -23.34 17.04
N SER A 165 -5.96 -23.08 18.34
CA SER A 165 -6.24 -24.11 19.35
C SER A 165 -7.62 -23.79 19.92
N ILE A 166 -8.60 -24.59 19.48
CA ILE A 166 -9.88 -24.78 20.16
C ILE A 166 -9.61 -25.25 21.59
#